data_AF-A0A2W4JVW8-F1
#
_entry.id   AF-A0A2W4JVW8-F1
#
_cell.length_a   1.000
_cell.length_b   1.000
_cell.length_c   1.000
_cell.angle_alpha   90.00
_cell.angle_beta   90.00
_cell.angle_gamma   90.00
#
_symmetry.space_group_name_H-M   'P 1'
#
loop_
_entity.id
_entity.type
_entity.pdbx_description
1 polymer ?
#
loop_
_entity_poly.entity_id
_entity_poly.type
_entity_poly.pdbx_seq_one_letter_code
_entity_poly.pdbx_strand_id
1 'polypeptide(L)'
;MKQFGNKLYLGTWDWSVLLQPLFSSLVTNNKRVLPAVLPWFINPVNIINLAREYNLKPLLKLLKSSKRNFCENQGFDLYVSENGENWKTVTLDGLGNPYNYGLRNLLPSEDGKLYLGTANPFQGCEVWVKDTMIAEHDIESEIELDIEDNDEEKDD
;
A
#
# COMPACT_ATOMS: atom_id res chain seq x y z
N MET A 1 -2.47 5.83 -10.09
CA MET A 1 -1.54 5.03 -10.93
C MET A 1 -0.55 5.97 -11.61
N LYS A 2 0.73 5.60 -11.73
CA LYS A 2 1.75 6.34 -12.50
C LYS A 2 2.77 5.40 -13.13
N GLN A 3 3.34 5.84 -14.25
CA GLN A 3 4.49 5.18 -14.86
C GLN A 3 5.79 5.69 -14.24
N PHE A 4 6.74 4.80 -14.04
CA PHE A 4 8.10 5.11 -13.64
C PHE A 4 9.06 4.07 -14.26
N GLY A 5 9.97 4.53 -15.12
CA GLY A 5 10.69 3.65 -16.06
C GLY A 5 9.72 2.89 -16.98
N ASN A 6 10.01 1.60 -17.19
CA ASN A 6 9.18 0.71 -18.01
C ASN A 6 8.09 -0.01 -17.20
N LYS A 7 7.70 0.53 -16.04
CA LYS A 7 6.73 -0.09 -15.13
C LYS A 7 5.63 0.88 -14.73
N LEU A 8 4.42 0.34 -14.58
CA LEU A 8 3.24 1.02 -14.04
C LEU A 8 3.08 0.67 -12.57
N TYR A 9 2.84 1.67 -11.74
CA TYR A 9 2.59 1.54 -10.31
C TYR A 9 1.17 1.97 -9.96
N LEU A 10 0.46 1.15 -9.20
CA LEU A 10 -0.91 1.37 -8.77
C LEU A 10 -1.02 1.18 -7.26
N GLY A 11 -1.40 2.26 -6.56
CA GLY A 11 -1.74 2.21 -5.14
C GLY A 11 -3.26 2.15 -4.93
N THR A 12 -3.68 1.50 -3.85
CA THR A 12 -5.10 1.39 -3.45
C THR A 12 -5.42 2.28 -2.24
N TRP A 13 -6.65 2.12 -1.74
CA TRP A 13 -7.15 2.79 -0.56
C TRP A 13 -7.93 1.80 0.31
N ASP A 14 -7.54 1.70 1.57
CA ASP A 14 -8.17 0.83 2.56
C ASP A 14 -9.11 1.64 3.46
N TRP A 15 -10.40 1.35 3.35
CA TRP A 15 -11.45 2.01 4.15
C TRP A 15 -11.54 1.44 5.58
N SER A 16 -10.89 0.31 5.86
CA SER A 16 -10.97 -0.38 7.15
C SER A 16 -10.48 0.50 8.30
N VAL A 17 -9.60 1.47 8.02
CA VAL A 17 -9.12 2.49 8.96
C VAL A 17 -10.24 3.26 9.65
N LEU A 18 -11.41 3.40 9.00
CA LEU A 18 -12.58 4.10 9.54
C LEU A 18 -13.37 3.27 10.56
N LEU A 19 -13.17 1.95 10.59
CA LEU A 19 -13.85 1.08 11.53
C LEU A 19 -13.42 1.38 12.98
N GLN A 20 -12.13 1.65 13.21
CA GLN A 20 -11.62 1.96 14.54
C GLN A 20 -12.28 3.20 15.17
N PRO A 21 -12.34 4.39 14.53
CA PRO A 21 -13.02 5.55 15.10
C PRO A 21 -14.54 5.35 15.18
N LEU A 22 -15.15 4.63 14.24
CA LEU A 22 -16.57 4.26 14.31
C LEU A 22 -16.87 3.44 15.57
N PHE A 23 -16.15 2.34 15.78
CA PHE A 23 -16.30 1.49 16.96
C PHE A 23 -15.97 2.24 18.25
N SER A 24 -14.90 3.03 18.24
CA SER A 24 -14.55 3.88 19.38
C SER A 24 -15.70 4.81 19.73
N SER A 25 -16.29 5.49 18.75
CA SER A 25 -17.43 6.39 18.96
C SER A 25 -18.69 5.66 19.47
N LEU A 26 -18.98 4.47 18.95
CA LEU A 26 -20.10 3.64 19.43
C LEU A 26 -19.93 3.24 20.90
N VAL A 27 -18.70 2.96 21.34
CA VAL A 27 -18.39 2.53 22.71
C VAL A 27 -18.24 3.71 23.68
N THR A 28 -17.62 4.81 23.26
CA THR A 28 -17.27 5.92 24.17
C THR A 28 -18.32 7.03 24.19
N ASN A 29 -18.82 7.44 23.03
CA ASN A 29 -19.71 8.59 22.88
C ASN A 29 -21.18 8.17 22.88
N ASN A 30 -21.53 7.16 22.09
CA ASN A 30 -22.91 6.72 21.85
C ASN A 30 -23.29 5.48 22.65
N LYS A 31 -22.97 5.48 23.95
CA LYS A 31 -23.20 4.35 24.88
C LYS A 31 -24.63 3.80 24.93
N ARG A 32 -25.62 4.54 24.42
CA ARG A 32 -27.03 4.10 24.31
C ARG A 32 -27.32 3.28 23.06
N VAL A 33 -26.59 3.52 21.97
CA VAL A 33 -26.81 2.84 20.69
C VAL A 33 -26.38 1.39 20.80
N LEU A 34 -25.20 1.13 21.38
CA LEU A 34 -24.66 -0.22 21.47
C LEU A 34 -25.61 -1.17 22.22
N PRO A 35 -26.11 -0.88 23.44
CA PRO A 35 -27.10 -1.72 24.11
C PRO A 35 -28.45 -1.83 23.37
N ALA A 36 -28.83 -0.82 22.59
CA ALA A 36 -30.08 -0.84 21.84
C ALA A 36 -30.03 -1.78 20.62
N VAL A 37 -28.89 -1.85 19.93
CA VAL A 37 -28.74 -2.67 18.72
C VAL A 37 -28.15 -4.04 18.99
N LEU A 38 -27.30 -4.18 20.01
CA LEU A 38 -26.57 -5.41 20.30
C LEU A 38 -27.49 -6.65 20.48
N PRO A 39 -28.63 -6.57 21.20
CA PRO A 39 -29.55 -7.71 21.35
C PRO A 39 -30.07 -8.25 20.02
N TRP A 40 -30.27 -7.37 19.03
CA TRP A 40 -30.71 -7.77 17.69
C TRP A 40 -29.59 -8.53 16.95
N PHE A 41 -28.36 -8.03 17.00
CA PHE A 41 -27.19 -8.63 16.32
C PHE A 41 -26.73 -9.96 16.94
N ILE A 42 -26.83 -10.13 18.26
CA ILE A 42 -26.42 -11.38 18.92
C ILE A 42 -27.50 -12.46 18.88
N ASN A 43 -28.72 -12.13 18.47
CA ASN A 43 -29.80 -13.09 18.36
C ASN A 43 -29.56 -13.99 17.13
N PRO A 44 -29.36 -15.32 17.31
CA PRO A 44 -29.03 -16.22 16.22
C PRO A 44 -30.15 -16.32 15.18
N VAL A 45 -31.41 -16.14 15.58
CA VAL A 45 -32.57 -16.19 14.67
C VAL A 45 -32.52 -15.03 13.68
N ASN A 46 -32.21 -13.82 14.14
CA ASN A 46 -32.09 -12.64 13.28
C ASN A 46 -30.94 -12.81 12.27
N ILE A 47 -29.78 -13.29 12.75
CA ILE A 47 -28.61 -13.57 11.90
C ILE A 47 -28.94 -14.65 10.85
N ILE A 48 -29.62 -15.73 11.24
CA ILE A 48 -30.03 -16.81 10.32
C ILE A 48 -31.01 -16.29 9.27
N ASN A 49 -31.99 -15.48 9.66
CA ASN A 49 -32.97 -14.91 8.74
C ASN A 49 -32.30 -13.95 7.75
N LEU A 50 -31.43 -13.06 8.22
CA LEU A 50 -30.64 -12.16 7.38
C LEU A 50 -29.76 -12.95 6.40
N ALA A 51 -29.08 -14.00 6.88
CA ALA A 51 -28.24 -14.84 6.06
C ALA A 51 -29.01 -15.60 4.98
N ARG A 52 -30.26 -15.98 5.26
CA ARG A 52 -31.16 -16.64 4.33
C ARG A 52 -31.73 -15.66 3.30
N GLU A 53 -32.22 -14.51 3.76
CA GLU A 53 -32.86 -13.47 2.94
C GLU A 53 -31.89 -12.87 1.92
N TYR A 54 -30.66 -12.56 2.35
CA TYR A 54 -29.65 -11.93 1.50
C TYR A 54 -28.61 -12.92 0.94
N ASN A 55 -28.84 -14.24 1.09
CA ASN A 55 -27.94 -15.30 0.66
C ASN A 55 -26.46 -15.05 1.07
N LEU A 56 -26.20 -14.81 2.35
CA LEU A 56 -24.88 -14.43 2.88
C LEU A 56 -23.87 -15.58 2.92
N LYS A 57 -24.20 -16.76 2.40
CA LYS A 57 -23.29 -17.93 2.37
C LYS A 57 -21.93 -17.61 1.73
N PRO A 58 -21.83 -16.90 0.58
CA PRO A 58 -20.56 -16.53 -0.02
C PRO A 58 -19.76 -15.59 0.89
N LEU A 59 -20.42 -14.59 1.47
CA LEU A 59 -19.80 -13.63 2.40
C LEU A 59 -19.23 -14.36 3.63
N LEU A 60 -20.01 -15.26 4.25
CA LEU A 60 -19.56 -16.05 5.40
C LEU A 60 -18.38 -16.96 5.06
N LYS A 61 -18.35 -17.54 3.85
CA LYS A 61 -17.21 -18.32 3.36
C LYS A 61 -15.97 -17.43 3.21
N LEU A 62 -16.13 -16.24 2.64
CA LEU A 62 -15.06 -15.27 2.46
C LEU A 62 -14.50 -14.77 3.80
N LEU A 63 -15.37 -14.44 4.76
CA LEU A 63 -14.99 -14.03 6.11
C LEU A 63 -14.24 -15.15 6.86
N LYS A 64 -14.67 -16.41 6.72
CA LYS A 64 -13.96 -17.56 7.31
C LYS A 64 -12.56 -17.74 6.72
N SER A 65 -12.42 -17.60 5.41
CA SER A 65 -11.13 -17.67 4.71
C SER A 65 -10.24 -16.46 4.99
N SER A 66 -10.84 -15.29 5.26
CA SER A 66 -10.15 -14.01 5.52
C SER A 66 -9.70 -13.85 6.97
N LYS A 67 -10.17 -14.69 7.90
CA LYS A 67 -9.99 -14.52 9.36
C LYS A 67 -8.54 -14.41 9.82
N ARG A 68 -7.58 -14.99 9.09
CA ARG A 68 -6.14 -14.88 9.38
C ARG A 68 -5.49 -13.64 8.75
N ASN A 69 -6.00 -13.19 7.60
CA ASN A 69 -5.36 -12.15 6.78
C ASN A 69 -5.92 -10.74 7.04
N PHE A 70 -7.05 -10.61 7.76
CA PHE A 70 -7.71 -9.32 7.97
C PHE A 70 -6.90 -8.35 8.85
N CYS A 71 -6.09 -8.86 9.79
CA CYS A 71 -5.21 -8.02 10.61
C CYS A 71 -3.83 -7.82 9.97
N GLU A 72 -3.41 -8.74 9.09
CA GLU A 72 -2.08 -8.72 8.47
C GLU A 72 -2.06 -7.85 7.20
N ASN A 73 -3.20 -7.64 6.54
CA ASN A 73 -3.32 -6.87 5.29
C ASN A 73 -4.08 -5.55 5.48
N GLN A 74 -3.75 -4.79 6.52
CA GLN A 74 -4.32 -3.45 6.71
C GLN A 74 -3.41 -2.39 6.12
N GLY A 75 -4.00 -1.30 5.66
CA GLY A 75 -3.29 -0.26 4.93
C GLY A 75 -3.47 -0.41 3.43
N PHE A 76 -2.88 0.52 2.67
CA PHE A 76 -2.98 0.46 1.21
C PHE A 76 -2.19 -0.73 0.65
N ASP A 77 -2.60 -1.15 -0.55
CA ASP A 77 -1.84 -2.07 -1.39
C ASP A 77 -1.09 -1.29 -2.46
N LEU A 78 0.07 -1.80 -2.86
CA LEU A 78 0.83 -1.31 -4.00
C LEU A 78 1.11 -2.46 -4.96
N TYR A 79 0.77 -2.23 -6.22
CA TYR A 79 1.02 -3.16 -7.31
C TYR A 79 1.90 -2.53 -8.38
N VAL A 80 2.64 -3.39 -9.07
CA VAL A 80 3.49 -3.02 -10.21
C VAL A 80 3.17 -3.91 -11.42
N SER A 81 3.18 -3.32 -12.61
CA SER A 81 3.00 -4.05 -13.87
C SER A 81 3.99 -3.58 -14.93
N GLU A 82 4.45 -4.50 -15.77
CA GLU A 82 5.29 -4.20 -16.94
C GLU A 82 4.45 -3.95 -18.20
N ASN A 83 3.21 -4.46 -18.24
CA ASN A 83 2.36 -4.43 -19.42
C ASN A 83 0.95 -3.85 -19.17
N GLY A 84 0.63 -3.48 -17.93
CA GLY A 84 -0.69 -2.96 -17.52
C GLY A 84 -1.77 -4.04 -17.36
N GLU A 85 -1.53 -5.28 -17.78
CA GLU A 85 -2.48 -6.39 -17.70
C GLU A 85 -2.18 -7.32 -16.52
N ASN A 86 -0.91 -7.67 -16.34
CA ASN A 86 -0.45 -8.56 -15.29
C ASN A 86 0.17 -7.74 -14.15
N TRP A 87 -0.40 -7.87 -12.96
CA TRP A 87 0.02 -7.09 -11.79
C TRP A 87 0.72 -7.97 -10.77
N LYS A 88 1.87 -7.51 -10.28
CA LYS A 88 2.62 -8.10 -9.18
C LYS A 88 2.45 -7.25 -7.93
N THR A 89 2.31 -7.90 -6.79
CA THR A 89 2.22 -7.24 -5.50
C THR A 89 3.57 -6.70 -5.05
N VAL A 90 3.61 -5.47 -4.54
CA VAL A 90 4.77 -4.86 -3.87
C VAL A 90 4.56 -4.87 -2.35
N THR A 91 3.39 -4.44 -1.88
CA THR A 91 2.96 -4.49 -0.47
C THR A 91 1.43 -4.66 -0.42
N LEU A 92 0.94 -5.28 0.65
CA LEU A 92 -0.49 -5.41 1.00
C LEU A 92 -0.79 -4.88 2.41
N ASP A 93 0.18 -4.19 3.02
CA ASP A 93 0.21 -3.89 4.45
C ASP A 93 0.61 -2.43 4.72
N GLY A 94 0.35 -1.53 3.75
CA GLY A 94 0.63 -0.10 3.89
C GLY A 94 2.12 0.21 4.07
N LEU A 95 3.02 -0.62 3.50
CA LEU A 95 4.46 -0.61 3.74
C LEU A 95 4.84 -0.89 5.20
N GLY A 96 4.13 -1.82 5.84
CA GLY A 96 4.34 -2.23 7.23
C GLY A 96 3.68 -1.32 8.27
N ASN A 97 3.00 -0.25 7.85
CA ASN A 97 2.19 0.57 8.73
C ASN A 97 0.69 0.42 8.36
N PRO A 98 -0.11 -0.29 9.19
CA PRO A 98 -1.52 -0.53 8.88
C PRO A 98 -2.38 0.73 8.87
N TYR A 99 -1.90 1.83 9.45
CA TYR A 99 -2.59 3.13 9.45
C TYR A 99 -2.32 3.94 8.17
N ASN A 100 -1.34 3.55 7.36
CA ASN A 100 -1.19 4.05 6.00
C ASN A 100 -2.29 3.47 5.12
N TYR A 101 -3.50 3.99 5.31
CA TYR A 101 -4.69 3.50 4.62
C TYR A 101 -4.75 3.93 3.16
N GLY A 102 -3.85 4.79 2.70
CA GLY A 102 -3.87 5.23 1.32
C GLY A 102 -2.53 5.60 0.75
N LEU A 103 -2.28 5.13 -0.47
CA LEU A 103 -1.28 5.73 -1.32
C LEU A 103 -1.90 6.96 -2.01
N ARG A 104 -1.27 8.12 -1.89
CA ARG A 104 -1.79 9.40 -2.41
C ARG A 104 -1.12 9.85 -3.68
N ASN A 105 0.21 9.91 -3.63
CA ASN A 105 1.01 10.41 -4.73
C ASN A 105 2.04 9.35 -5.09
N LEU A 106 2.15 9.11 -6.39
CA LEU A 106 3.31 8.51 -7.02
C LEU A 106 3.90 9.64 -7.84
N LEU A 107 5.08 10.13 -7.46
CA LEU A 107 5.73 11.26 -8.10
C LEU A 107 7.08 10.81 -8.66
N PRO A 108 7.13 10.48 -9.96
CA PRO A 108 8.38 10.44 -10.70
C PRO A 108 9.03 11.82 -10.64
N SER A 109 10.30 11.87 -10.25
CA SER A 109 11.09 13.10 -10.14
C SER A 109 12.20 13.11 -11.17
N GLU A 110 12.71 14.31 -11.48
CA GLU A 110 13.78 14.54 -12.46
C GLU A 110 15.11 13.92 -12.03
N ASP A 111 15.33 13.76 -10.71
CA ASP A 111 16.49 13.07 -10.11
C ASP A 111 16.45 11.54 -10.30
N GLY A 112 15.54 11.03 -11.12
CA GLY A 112 15.41 9.60 -11.41
C GLY A 112 14.85 8.81 -10.24
N LYS A 113 14.16 9.44 -9.28
CA LYS A 113 13.53 8.76 -8.14
C LYS A 113 12.02 8.76 -8.26
N LEU A 114 11.38 7.79 -7.60
CA LEU A 114 9.94 7.74 -7.43
C LEU A 114 9.59 7.98 -5.96
N TYR A 115 8.92 9.09 -5.69
CA TYR A 115 8.43 9.43 -4.36
C TYR A 115 6.99 8.95 -4.17
N LEU A 116 6.71 8.32 -3.04
CA LEU A 116 5.40 7.80 -2.65
C LEU A 116 4.92 8.54 -1.41
N GLY A 117 3.80 9.26 -1.51
CA GLY A 117 3.16 9.88 -0.35
C GLY A 117 2.03 9.01 0.20
N THR A 118 1.98 8.82 1.52
CA THR A 118 0.88 8.11 2.19
C THR A 118 -0.16 9.06 2.78
N ALA A 119 -1.36 8.55 3.01
CA ALA A 119 -2.32 9.15 3.91
C ALA A 119 -2.45 8.26 5.13
N ASN A 120 -2.42 8.88 6.31
CA ASN A 120 -2.61 8.22 7.60
C ASN A 120 -3.24 9.25 8.57
N PRO A 121 -4.47 9.00 9.05
CA PRO A 121 -5.24 9.98 9.83
C PRO A 121 -4.82 10.03 11.31
N PHE A 122 -3.98 9.10 11.77
CA PHE A 122 -3.63 8.96 13.18
C PHE A 122 -2.21 9.43 13.48
N GLN A 123 -1.26 9.20 12.57
CA GLN A 123 0.17 9.46 12.79
C GLN A 123 0.73 10.54 11.87
N GLY A 124 -0.06 11.06 10.93
CA GLY A 124 0.43 11.95 9.86
C GLY A 124 0.95 11.18 8.65
N CYS A 125 1.29 11.88 7.57
CA CYS A 125 1.73 11.24 6.33
C CYS A 125 3.21 10.84 6.34
N GLU A 126 3.52 9.81 5.56
CA GLU A 126 4.89 9.36 5.29
C GLU A 126 5.24 9.61 3.82
N VAL A 127 6.54 9.78 3.55
CA VAL A 127 7.09 9.87 2.20
C VAL A 127 8.14 8.79 2.04
N TRP A 128 7.92 7.91 1.08
CA TRP A 128 8.82 6.81 0.73
C TRP A 128 9.52 7.13 -0.58
N VAL A 129 10.75 6.65 -0.75
CA VAL A 129 11.51 6.83 -1.98
C VAL A 129 11.87 5.47 -2.55
N LYS A 130 11.73 5.35 -3.87
CA LYS A 130 12.26 4.23 -4.63
C LYS A 130 13.30 4.80 -5.60
N ASP A 131 14.54 4.40 -5.42
CA ASP A 131 15.60 4.72 -6.38
C ASP A 131 15.39 3.94 -7.69
N THR A 132 15.77 4.55 -8.80
CA THR A 132 16.04 3.81 -10.02
C THR A 132 17.36 3.08 -9.81
N MET A 133 17.42 1.80 -10.13
CA MET A 133 18.72 1.19 -10.41
C MET A 133 19.24 1.93 -11.64
N ILE A 134 20.02 2.99 -11.44
CA ILE A 134 21.01 3.35 -12.44
C ILE A 134 21.79 2.05 -12.58
N ALA A 135 21.85 1.49 -13.80
CA ALA A 135 22.75 0.39 -14.02
C ALA A 135 24.11 0.90 -13.56
N GLU A 136 24.64 0.37 -12.46
CA GLU A 136 25.98 0.69 -11.94
C GLU A 136 27.08 0.30 -12.95
N HIS A 137 26.72 -0.01 -14.19
CA HIS A 137 27.59 -0.47 -15.26
C HIS A 137 28.08 0.64 -16.20
N ASP A 138 27.51 1.86 -16.14
CA ASP A 138 27.90 2.93 -17.06
C ASP A 138 28.90 3.94 -16.45
N ILE A 139 29.17 3.88 -15.13
CA ILE A 139 30.08 4.83 -14.45
C ILE A 139 31.54 4.33 -14.49
N GLU A 140 31.78 3.02 -14.48
CA GLU A 140 33.16 2.49 -14.56
C GLU A 140 33.79 2.68 -15.95
N SER A 141 32.99 2.72 -17.02
CA SER A 141 33.50 2.94 -18.39
C SER A 141 33.92 4.38 -18.68
N GLU A 142 33.46 5.37 -17.92
CA GLU A 142 33.89 6.77 -18.09
C GLU A 142 35.19 7.07 -17.34
N ILE A 143 35.57 6.27 -16.33
CA ILE A 143 36.79 6.51 -15.53
C ILE A 143 38.04 5.91 -16.21
N GLU A 144 37.90 4.85 -17.02
CA GLU A 144 39.05 4.22 -17.71
C GLU A 144 39.53 4.95 -18.99
N LEU A 145 38.78 5.93 -19.50
CA LEU A 145 39.14 6.63 -20.75
C LEU A 145 39.99 7.90 -20.56
N ASP A 146 40.21 8.35 -19.32
CA ASP A 146 40.97 9.57 -19.02
C ASP A 146 42.44 9.31 -18.61
N ILE A 147 42.94 8.08 -18.77
CA ILE A 147 44.36 7.74 -18.59
C ILE A 147 44.95 7.31 -19.93
N GLU A 148 44.98 8.21 -20.91
CA GLU A 148 45.91 8.10 -22.03
C GLU A 148 47.19 8.89 -21.72
N ASP A 149 48.29 8.13 -21.69
CA ASP A 149 49.66 8.53 -21.41
C ASP A 149 50.07 9.81 -22.16
N ASN A 150 50.62 10.77 -21.42
CA ASN A 150 51.27 11.95 -21.99
C ASN A 150 52.65 12.14 -21.35
N ASP A 151 53.46 11.08 -21.42
CA ASP A 151 54.90 11.13 -21.16
C ASP A 151 55.66 10.87 -22.47
N GLU A 152 55.56 11.82 -23.41
CA GLU A 152 56.55 11.97 -24.49
C GLU A 152 57.63 12.98 -24.08
N GLU A 153 58.84 12.44 -23.94
CA GLU A 153 60.15 13.01 -24.28
C GLU A 153 60.26 14.55 -24.43
N LYS A 154 61.10 15.15 -23.58
CA LYS A 154 62.01 16.21 -24.04
C LYS A 154 63.43 15.96 -23.55
N ASP A 155 64.28 15.68 -24.53
CA ASP A 155 65.73 15.82 -24.51
C ASP A 155 66.17 17.18 -23.97
N ASP A 156 67.23 17.18 -23.14
CA ASP A 156 68.44 18.01 -23.23
C ASP A 156 69.51 17.54 -22.23
#